data_AF-A0A1F3PXH3-F1
#
_entry.id   AF-A0A1F3PXH3-F1
#
_cell.length_a   1.000
_cell.length_b   1.000
_cell.length_c   1.000
_cell.angle_alpha   90.00
_cell.angle_beta   90.00
_cell.angle_gamma   90.00
#
_symmetry.space_group_name_H-M   'P 1'
#
loop_
_entity.id
_entity.type
_entity.pdbx_description
1 polymer ?
#
loop_
_entity_poly.entity_id
_entity_poly.type
_entity_poly.pdbx_seq_one_letter_code
_entity_poly.pdbx_strand_id
1 'polypeptide(L)'
;MRSLLLATIICFVLASCDNNQQSNEQKSKATTDTISDTIPDTTTQIDNSFKPIKPEYCLTFDKDSGFILGEEGRKFVFSASLSDTVGAYWDKNYNTNLAGKYYKTKNGSVFLCIRDMGKVSYAMYFIMEIKNDGTIISCETYGMGSHECCWDKEIGFYKINDFYYFKSCGTGTAFCSTDLYVFKSIIPQNEISAIWLYYWSGYPADKEEELTGKLKIVGDTIVVNYKWEQGVRNEENRHFMVKNSDKFTVKYVHEGEGNWRALDSTKIYKYGI
;
A
#
# COMPACT_ATOMS: atom_id res chain seq x y z
N MET A 1 61.77 16.79 -17.90
CA MET A 1 60.30 16.64 -18.00
C MET A 1 59.99 15.17 -18.14
N ARG A 2 59.64 14.51 -17.03
CA ARG A 2 59.42 13.05 -16.95
C ARG A 2 57.93 12.79 -17.10
N SER A 3 57.57 12.03 -18.12
CA SER A 3 56.22 11.53 -18.38
C SER A 3 56.01 10.28 -17.52
N LEU A 4 55.01 10.27 -16.64
CA LEU A 4 54.61 9.11 -15.85
C LEU A 4 53.19 8.73 -16.25
N LEU A 5 53.06 7.63 -16.98
CA LEU A 5 51.79 6.93 -17.20
C LEU A 5 51.32 6.33 -15.86
N LEU A 6 50.08 6.60 -15.47
CA LEU A 6 49.38 5.81 -14.45
C LEU A 6 48.32 4.95 -15.14
N ALA A 7 48.49 3.63 -15.04
CA ALA A 7 47.55 2.62 -15.49
C ALA A 7 46.38 2.51 -14.49
N THR A 8 45.16 2.52 -15.01
CA THR A 8 43.95 2.27 -14.22
C THR A 8 43.58 0.79 -14.35
N ILE A 9 43.56 0.07 -13.23
CA ILE A 9 43.16 -1.33 -13.13
C ILE A 9 41.64 -1.39 -13.00
N ILE A 10 40.99 -2.08 -13.95
CA ILE A 10 39.57 -2.43 -13.95
C ILE A 10 39.48 -3.86 -13.37
N CYS A 11 38.82 -4.02 -12.23
CA CYS A 11 38.41 -5.33 -11.72
C CYS A 11 36.93 -5.56 -12.03
N PHE A 12 36.67 -6.44 -13.00
CA PHE A 12 35.39 -7.13 -13.17
C PHE A 12 35.30 -8.27 -12.16
N VAL A 13 34.23 -8.33 -11.38
CA VAL A 13 33.81 -9.54 -10.66
C VAL A 13 32.52 -10.02 -11.32
N LEU A 14 32.67 -11.03 -12.18
CA LEU A 14 31.57 -11.85 -12.67
C LEU A 14 31.36 -12.97 -11.65
N ALA A 15 30.26 -12.91 -10.90
CA ALA A 15 29.78 -14.05 -10.13
C ALA A 15 28.81 -14.84 -11.03
N SER A 16 29.31 -15.96 -11.54
CA SER A 16 28.55 -17.02 -12.20
C SER A 16 27.80 -17.81 -11.14
N CYS A 17 26.47 -17.88 -11.23
CA CYS A 17 25.68 -18.86 -10.48
C CYS A 17 25.30 -19.99 -11.44
N ASP A 18 25.98 -21.13 -11.27
CA ASP A 18 25.66 -22.39 -11.93
C ASP A 18 24.32 -22.93 -11.42
N ASN A 19 23.41 -23.14 -12.37
CA ASN A 19 22.20 -23.91 -12.22
C ASN A 19 22.55 -25.40 -12.21
N ASN A 20 22.29 -26.08 -11.08
CA ASN A 20 22.17 -27.53 -11.03
C ASN A 20 21.03 -27.90 -10.08
N GLN A 21 19.80 -27.94 -10.61
CA GLN A 21 18.71 -28.68 -9.99
C GLN A 21 18.37 -29.89 -10.88
N GLN A 22 18.82 -31.06 -10.45
CA GLN A 22 18.30 -32.33 -10.91
C GLN A 22 16.89 -32.52 -10.34
N SER A 23 15.91 -32.63 -11.22
CA SER A 23 14.55 -33.05 -10.90
C SER A 23 14.51 -34.56 -10.65
N ASN A 24 14.22 -34.97 -9.41
CA ASN A 24 13.77 -36.33 -9.12
C ASN A 24 12.24 -36.37 -9.23
N GLU A 25 11.74 -36.93 -10.33
CA GLU A 25 10.35 -37.37 -10.46
C GLU A 25 10.11 -38.56 -9.53
N GLN A 26 9.34 -38.34 -8.46
CA GLN A 26 8.78 -39.43 -7.67
C GLN A 26 7.27 -39.48 -7.92
N LYS A 27 6.86 -40.41 -8.78
CA LYS A 27 5.46 -40.77 -9.02
C LYS A 27 4.82 -41.28 -7.73
N SER A 28 4.00 -40.43 -7.10
CA SER A 28 3.06 -40.84 -6.06
C SER A 28 1.77 -41.34 -6.72
N LYS A 29 1.39 -42.59 -6.44
CA LYS A 29 0.09 -43.18 -6.80
C LYS A 29 -0.97 -42.58 -5.87
N ALA A 30 -1.95 -41.88 -6.45
CA ALA A 30 -3.15 -41.48 -5.73
C ALA A 30 -4.04 -42.69 -5.48
N THR A 31 -4.24 -43.04 -4.21
CA THR A 31 -5.31 -43.93 -3.75
C THR A 31 -6.48 -43.03 -3.34
N THR A 32 -7.63 -43.19 -4.00
CA THR A 32 -8.85 -42.42 -3.74
C THR A 32 -9.67 -43.11 -2.67
N ASP A 33 -9.41 -42.82 -1.40
CA ASP A 33 -10.29 -43.21 -0.29
C ASP A 33 -11.27 -42.07 -0.02
N THR A 34 -12.55 -42.38 -0.20
CA THR A 34 -13.67 -41.44 -0.03
C THR A 34 -14.05 -41.43 1.45
N ILE A 35 -13.52 -40.46 2.21
CA ILE A 35 -13.94 -40.21 3.60
C ILE A 35 -14.99 -39.09 3.57
N SER A 36 -16.23 -39.49 3.88
CA SER A 36 -17.37 -38.60 4.08
C SER A 36 -17.34 -38.06 5.52
N ASP A 37 -16.54 -37.03 5.76
CA ASP A 37 -16.57 -36.29 7.02
C ASP A 37 -17.48 -35.08 6.90
N THR A 38 -18.68 -35.23 7.46
CA THR A 38 -19.60 -34.11 7.71
C THR A 38 -18.98 -33.26 8.83
N ILE A 39 -18.23 -32.22 8.45
CA ILE A 39 -17.72 -31.22 9.38
C ILE A 39 -18.93 -30.45 9.92
N PRO A 40 -19.19 -30.45 11.24
CA PRO A 40 -20.26 -29.63 11.80
C PRO A 40 -19.92 -28.16 11.57
N ASP A 41 -20.82 -27.47 10.88
CA ASP A 41 -20.79 -26.03 10.65
C ASP A 41 -21.03 -25.29 11.96
N THR A 42 -19.98 -25.17 12.77
CA THR A 42 -19.90 -24.25 13.89
C THR A 42 -19.34 -22.92 13.41
N THR A 43 -20.05 -22.26 12.50
CA THR A 43 -19.88 -20.81 12.30
C THR A 43 -20.51 -20.09 13.49
N THR A 44 -19.82 -20.15 14.62
CA THR A 44 -20.08 -19.27 15.75
C THR A 44 -19.66 -17.88 15.25
N GLN A 45 -20.62 -17.01 14.97
CA GLN A 45 -20.32 -15.62 14.64
C GLN A 45 -19.66 -14.99 15.87
N ILE A 46 -18.33 -14.99 15.89
CA ILE A 46 -17.54 -14.24 16.85
C ILE A 46 -17.84 -12.78 16.56
N ASP A 47 -18.51 -12.13 17.49
CA ASP A 47 -18.70 -10.68 17.50
C ASP A 47 -17.32 -10.04 17.62
N ASN A 48 -16.73 -9.73 16.45
CA ASN A 48 -15.42 -9.11 16.29
C ASN A 48 -15.51 -7.58 16.52
N SER A 49 -16.39 -7.12 17.40
CA SER A 49 -16.42 -5.70 17.77
C SER A 49 -15.10 -5.33 18.46
N PHE A 50 -14.39 -4.38 17.86
CA PHE A 50 -13.16 -3.82 18.40
C PHE A 50 -13.40 -3.33 19.84
N LYS A 51 -12.60 -3.81 20.80
CA LYS A 51 -12.65 -3.36 22.18
C LYS A 51 -11.85 -2.07 22.32
N PRO A 52 -12.43 -0.97 22.85
CA PRO A 52 -11.68 0.27 23.05
C PRO A 52 -10.40 0.06 23.86
N ILE A 53 -9.31 0.68 23.41
CA ILE A 53 -7.99 0.58 24.03
C ILE A 53 -7.64 1.94 24.64
N LYS A 54 -7.17 1.94 25.90
CA LYS A 54 -6.59 3.12 26.53
C LYS A 54 -5.07 2.96 26.60
N PRO A 55 -4.30 3.62 25.73
CA PRO A 55 -2.84 3.54 25.78
C PRO A 55 -2.30 4.19 27.05
N GLU A 56 -1.24 3.63 27.63
CA GLU A 56 -0.55 4.27 28.77
C GLU A 56 0.18 5.55 28.35
N TYR A 57 0.67 5.60 27.11
CA TYR A 57 1.30 6.78 26.53
C TYR A 57 0.34 7.44 25.53
N CYS A 58 -0.03 8.71 25.79
CA CYS A 58 -0.92 9.47 24.93
C CYS A 58 -0.13 10.39 23.99
N LEU A 59 -0.50 10.40 22.71
CA LEU A 59 -0.02 11.37 21.74
C LEU A 59 -0.70 12.72 21.94
N THR A 60 0.02 13.80 21.64
CA THR A 60 -0.52 15.17 21.65
C THR A 60 -0.88 15.61 20.23
N PHE A 61 -2.09 16.14 20.06
CA PHE A 61 -2.60 16.59 18.76
C PHE A 61 -2.91 18.09 18.78
N ASP A 62 -1.91 18.93 18.61
CA ASP A 62 -2.06 20.39 18.76
C ASP A 62 -2.67 21.08 17.52
N LYS A 63 -2.67 20.42 16.37
CA LYS A 63 -3.12 20.97 15.09
C LYS A 63 -4.28 20.16 14.51
N ASP A 64 -4.92 20.69 13.47
CA ASP A 64 -5.95 19.95 12.71
C ASP A 64 -5.38 18.78 11.92
N SER A 65 -4.08 18.83 11.61
CA SER A 65 -3.34 17.73 11.02
C SER A 65 -1.87 17.84 11.38
N GLY A 66 -1.16 16.72 11.35
CA GLY A 66 0.27 16.71 11.62
C GLY A 66 0.89 15.34 11.42
N PHE A 67 2.18 15.28 11.67
CA PHE A 67 2.96 14.04 11.65
C PHE A 67 3.30 13.61 13.08
N ILE A 68 3.45 12.31 13.27
CA ILE A 68 3.93 11.69 14.50
C ILE A 68 5.37 11.26 14.29
N LEU A 69 6.25 11.65 15.21
CA LEU A 69 7.66 11.30 15.16
C LEU A 69 7.87 9.81 15.46
N GLY A 70 8.95 9.24 14.94
CA GLY A 70 9.29 7.83 15.10
C GLY A 70 9.34 7.35 16.55
N GLU A 71 9.92 8.15 17.44
CA GLU A 71 10.01 7.83 18.87
C GLU A 71 8.64 7.83 19.57
N GLU A 72 7.84 8.88 19.38
CA GLU A 72 6.51 9.00 19.98
C GLU A 72 5.57 7.92 19.45
N GLY A 73 5.62 7.66 18.15
CA GLY A 73 4.81 6.62 17.51
C GLY A 73 5.11 5.23 18.06
N ARG A 74 6.38 4.91 18.29
CA ARG A 74 6.77 3.64 18.94
C ARG A 74 6.20 3.53 20.35
N LYS A 75 6.42 4.55 21.20
CA LYS A 75 5.89 4.57 22.57
C LYS A 75 4.37 4.35 22.58
N PHE A 76 3.66 5.04 21.70
CA PHE A 76 2.21 4.91 21.55
C PHE A 76 1.79 3.49 21.17
N VAL A 77 2.31 2.95 20.05
CA VAL A 77 1.95 1.61 19.54
C VAL A 77 2.20 0.52 20.58
N PHE A 78 3.33 0.58 21.30
CA PHE A 78 3.64 -0.38 22.36
C PHE A 78 2.73 -0.24 23.57
N SER A 79 2.48 1.00 24.03
CA SER A 79 1.58 1.23 25.18
C SER A 79 0.13 0.85 24.89
N ALA A 80 -0.25 0.78 23.62
CA ALA A 80 -1.55 0.32 23.15
C ALA A 80 -1.60 -1.21 22.91
N SER A 81 -0.50 -1.94 23.13
CA SER A 81 -0.37 -3.37 22.84
C SER A 81 -0.72 -3.76 21.38
N LEU A 82 -0.51 -2.84 20.44
CA LEU A 82 -0.81 -3.05 19.02
C LEU A 82 0.31 -3.80 18.30
N SER A 83 1.51 -3.83 18.88
CA SER A 83 2.67 -4.57 18.37
C SER A 83 3.43 -5.18 19.54
N ASP A 84 3.85 -6.43 19.39
CA ASP A 84 4.49 -7.25 20.42
C ASP A 84 6.02 -7.33 20.29
N THR A 85 6.58 -6.79 19.20
CA THR A 85 7.98 -6.95 18.84
C THR A 85 8.62 -5.63 18.41
N VAL A 86 9.89 -5.47 18.77
CA VAL A 86 10.75 -4.37 18.31
C VAL A 86 11.73 -4.92 17.27
N GLY A 87 11.86 -4.23 16.15
CA GLY A 87 13.03 -4.32 15.28
C GLY A 87 13.04 -5.50 14.29
N ALA A 88 13.01 -5.16 13.00
CA ALA A 88 13.66 -5.91 11.92
C ALA A 88 13.75 -5.08 10.64
N TYR A 89 12.63 -4.44 10.25
CA TYR A 89 12.52 -3.65 9.01
C TYR A 89 12.66 -2.15 9.24
N TRP A 90 12.07 -1.63 10.34
CA TRP A 90 12.05 -0.20 10.65
C TRP A 90 13.44 0.37 10.99
N ASP A 91 14.23 -0.35 11.80
CA ASP A 91 15.56 0.09 12.24
C ASP A 91 16.59 0.21 11.10
N LYS A 92 16.26 -0.32 9.91
CA LYS A 92 17.16 -0.35 8.75
C LYS A 92 16.74 0.62 7.63
N ASN A 93 15.61 1.31 7.77
CA ASN A 93 15.03 2.13 6.69
C ASN A 93 15.37 3.62 6.83
N TYR A 94 15.44 4.32 5.69
CA TYR A 94 15.83 5.73 5.56
C TYR A 94 14.86 6.75 6.17
N ASN A 95 13.75 6.32 6.79
CA ASN A 95 12.64 7.19 7.21
C ASN A 95 12.16 6.95 8.66
N THR A 96 13.10 6.63 9.56
CA THR A 96 12.83 6.45 11.01
C THR A 96 12.28 7.70 11.72
N ASN A 97 12.32 8.87 11.07
CA ASN A 97 11.91 10.12 11.69
C ASN A 97 10.39 10.25 11.84
N LEU A 98 9.59 9.65 10.94
CA LEU A 98 8.13 9.77 10.95
C LEU A 98 7.47 8.39 11.09
N ALA A 99 6.63 8.23 12.12
CA ALA A 99 5.85 7.02 12.35
C ALA A 99 4.42 7.13 11.79
N GLY A 100 3.82 8.31 11.85
CA GLY A 100 2.39 8.47 11.59
C GLY A 100 2.01 9.82 11.03
N LYS A 101 0.76 9.92 10.56
CA LYS A 101 0.11 11.16 10.15
C LYS A 101 -1.32 11.15 10.65
N TYR A 102 -1.80 12.30 11.12
CA TYR A 102 -3.12 12.41 11.72
C TYR A 102 -3.92 13.58 11.18
N TYR A 103 -5.23 13.50 11.37
CA TYR A 103 -6.20 14.56 11.09
C TYR A 103 -7.28 14.58 12.17
N LYS A 104 -7.62 15.77 12.67
CA LYS A 104 -8.80 15.98 13.50
C LYS A 104 -10.07 15.84 12.66
N THR A 105 -11.06 15.18 13.24
CA THR A 105 -12.42 15.03 12.70
C THR A 105 -13.29 16.22 13.15
N LYS A 106 -14.47 16.39 12.55
CA LYS A 106 -15.41 17.47 12.92
C LYS A 106 -15.99 17.28 14.33
N ASN A 107 -16.06 16.05 14.78
CA ASN A 107 -16.55 15.59 16.07
C ASN A 107 -15.47 15.62 17.17
N GLY A 108 -14.26 16.10 16.85
CA GLY A 108 -13.16 16.28 17.79
C GLY A 108 -12.30 15.02 18.00
N SER A 109 -12.70 13.86 17.49
CA SER A 109 -11.81 12.70 17.44
C SER A 109 -10.63 12.93 16.47
N VAL A 110 -9.66 12.02 16.49
CA VAL A 110 -8.49 12.04 15.62
C VAL A 110 -8.45 10.75 14.82
N PHE A 111 -8.33 10.88 13.50
CA PHE A 111 -7.94 9.76 12.65
C PHE A 111 -6.41 9.76 12.54
N LEU A 112 -5.79 8.67 13.01
CA LEU A 112 -4.35 8.47 12.99
C LEU A 112 -4.01 7.28 12.09
N CYS A 113 -3.17 7.51 11.09
CA CYS A 113 -2.48 6.44 10.38
C CYS A 113 -1.05 6.34 10.91
N ILE A 114 -0.65 5.19 11.42
CA ILE A 114 0.67 4.96 12.00
C ILE A 114 1.23 3.62 11.54
N ARG A 115 2.53 3.58 11.26
CA ARG A 115 3.23 2.35 10.87
C ARG A 115 3.13 1.29 11.96
N ASP A 116 2.89 0.05 11.56
CA ASP A 116 3.18 -1.10 12.41
C ASP A 116 4.69 -1.23 12.58
N MET A 117 5.12 -1.37 13.84
CA MET A 117 6.53 -1.45 14.23
C MET A 117 7.01 -2.90 14.42
N GLY A 118 6.14 -3.88 14.12
CA GLY A 118 6.41 -5.29 14.24
C GLY A 118 7.43 -5.83 13.22
N LYS A 119 7.76 -7.12 13.37
CA LYS A 119 8.80 -7.81 12.56
C LYS A 119 8.40 -8.14 11.12
N VAL A 120 7.22 -7.75 10.65
CA VAL A 120 6.71 -8.17 9.35
C VAL A 120 7.57 -7.60 8.22
N SER A 121 7.81 -8.41 7.17
CA SER A 121 8.62 -8.04 6.00
C SER A 121 7.98 -7.02 5.06
N TYR A 122 6.72 -6.64 5.34
CA TYR A 122 5.92 -5.73 4.54
C TYR A 122 5.45 -4.58 5.43
N ALA A 123 5.35 -3.39 4.85
CA ALA A 123 4.94 -2.21 5.57
C ALA A 123 3.41 -2.27 5.81
N MET A 124 3.04 -2.51 7.07
CA MET A 124 1.65 -2.44 7.53
C MET A 124 1.43 -1.14 8.28
N TYR A 125 0.19 -0.65 8.28
CA TYR A 125 -0.22 0.57 8.96
C TYR A 125 -1.46 0.28 9.78
N PHE A 126 -1.54 0.84 10.97
CA PHE A 126 -2.78 0.95 11.72
C PHE A 126 -3.46 2.27 11.37
N ILE A 127 -4.73 2.23 11.01
CA ILE A 127 -5.60 3.41 10.93
C ILE A 127 -6.56 3.34 12.11
N MET A 128 -6.55 4.37 12.94
CA MET A 128 -7.26 4.40 14.23
C MET A 128 -8.08 5.67 14.42
N GLU A 129 -9.21 5.52 15.12
CA GLU A 129 -9.97 6.64 15.64
C GLU A 129 -9.70 6.78 17.14
N ILE A 130 -9.22 7.96 17.54
CA ILE A 130 -8.81 8.28 18.91
C ILE A 130 -9.70 9.41 19.43
N LYS A 131 -10.33 9.19 20.59
CA LYS A 131 -11.11 10.21 21.30
C LYS A 131 -10.21 11.28 21.92
N ASN A 132 -10.80 12.41 22.31
CA ASN A 132 -10.10 13.51 22.99
C ASN A 132 -9.36 13.10 24.26
N ASP A 133 -9.83 12.05 24.93
CA ASP A 133 -9.20 11.54 26.13
C ASP A 133 -8.00 10.63 25.82
N GLY A 134 -7.74 10.29 24.55
CA GLY A 134 -6.70 9.36 24.11
C GLY A 134 -7.16 7.91 23.93
N THR A 135 -8.44 7.60 24.14
CA THR A 135 -8.98 6.24 23.95
C THR A 135 -9.12 5.93 22.47
N ILE A 136 -8.52 4.81 22.02
CA ILE A 136 -8.71 4.24 20.68
C ILE A 136 -10.06 3.52 20.66
N ILE A 137 -10.93 3.87 19.71
CA ILE A 137 -12.28 3.30 19.60
C ILE A 137 -12.53 2.52 18.30
N SER A 138 -11.62 2.63 17.34
CA SER A 138 -11.57 1.81 16.14
C SER A 138 -10.12 1.70 15.71
N CYS A 139 -9.71 0.54 15.18
CA CYS A 139 -8.37 0.28 14.68
C CYS A 139 -8.44 -0.78 13.58
N GLU A 140 -7.95 -0.44 12.40
CA GLU A 140 -7.88 -1.35 11.26
C GLU A 140 -6.48 -1.37 10.68
N THR A 141 -6.10 -2.53 10.13
CA THR A 141 -4.79 -2.69 9.52
C THR A 141 -4.88 -2.49 8.00
N TYR A 142 -4.02 -1.62 7.48
CA TYR A 142 -3.90 -1.29 6.07
C TYR A 142 -2.53 -1.74 5.58
N GLY A 143 -2.54 -2.67 4.64
CA GLY A 143 -1.36 -3.20 3.99
C GLY A 143 -0.87 -2.32 2.85
N MET A 144 0.44 -2.26 2.76
CA MET A 144 1.16 -1.83 1.57
C MET A 144 1.84 -3.04 0.90
N GLY A 145 2.04 -2.97 -0.41
CA GLY A 145 2.90 -3.92 -1.12
C GLY A 145 4.36 -3.84 -0.67
N SER A 146 5.26 -4.43 -1.44
CA SER A 146 6.63 -4.69 -1.00
C SER A 146 7.49 -3.42 -0.82
N HIS A 147 7.09 -2.29 -1.41
CA HIS A 147 7.85 -1.05 -1.36
C HIS A 147 6.93 0.17 -1.18
N GLU A 148 7.40 1.16 -0.40
CA GLU A 148 6.69 2.44 -0.16
C GLU A 148 6.97 3.50 -1.24
N CYS A 149 7.28 3.07 -2.47
CA CYS A 149 7.81 3.94 -3.51
C CYS A 149 6.79 4.97 -4.02
N CYS A 150 5.48 4.72 -3.88
CA CYS A 150 4.41 5.61 -4.37
C CYS A 150 4.17 6.83 -3.47
N TRP A 151 4.92 6.97 -2.38
CA TRP A 151 4.65 7.99 -1.37
C TRP A 151 5.64 9.15 -1.37
N ASP A 152 6.63 9.15 -2.27
CA ASP A 152 7.67 10.20 -2.35
C ASP A 152 8.29 10.55 -0.97
N LYS A 153 8.46 9.54 -0.11
CA LYS A 153 8.99 9.61 1.28
C LYS A 153 8.04 10.16 2.36
N GLU A 154 6.76 10.39 2.08
CA GLU A 154 5.75 10.72 3.09
C GLU A 154 4.90 9.52 3.51
N ILE A 155 4.01 9.67 4.50
CA ILE A 155 3.03 8.63 4.88
C ILE A 155 1.81 8.77 3.98
N GLY A 156 1.39 7.69 3.34
CA GLY A 156 0.34 7.62 2.31
C GLY A 156 -1.09 7.94 2.78
N PHE A 157 -1.26 8.61 3.92
CA PHE A 157 -2.56 8.93 4.51
C PHE A 157 -2.94 10.40 4.32
N TYR A 158 -4.08 10.64 3.71
CA TYR A 158 -4.50 11.97 3.27
C TYR A 158 -5.96 12.25 3.61
N LYS A 159 -6.29 13.54 3.67
CA LYS A 159 -7.66 14.04 3.85
C LYS A 159 -8.01 14.98 2.71
N ILE A 160 -9.23 14.88 2.23
CA ILE A 160 -9.81 15.76 1.22
C ILE A 160 -11.29 15.95 1.54
N ASN A 161 -11.66 17.18 1.91
CA ASN A 161 -12.96 17.49 2.49
C ASN A 161 -13.27 16.58 3.69
N ASP A 162 -14.38 15.84 3.62
CA ASP A 162 -14.83 14.89 4.65
C ASP A 162 -14.37 13.45 4.40
N PHE A 163 -13.56 13.23 3.37
CA PHE A 163 -13.01 11.93 3.04
C PHE A 163 -11.55 11.81 3.47
N TYR A 164 -11.19 10.61 3.86
CA TYR A 164 -9.84 10.17 4.11
C TYR A 164 -9.44 9.17 3.04
N TYR A 165 -8.16 9.10 2.72
CA TYR A 165 -7.68 8.05 1.84
C TYR A 165 -6.30 7.56 2.21
N PHE A 166 -6.12 6.25 2.04
CA PHE A 166 -4.84 5.58 2.14
C PHE A 166 -4.37 5.23 0.72
N LYS A 167 -3.17 5.68 0.36
CA LYS A 167 -2.48 5.26 -0.87
C LYS A 167 -1.74 3.97 -0.56
N SER A 168 -2.01 2.88 -1.28
CA SER A 168 -1.18 1.68 -1.23
C SER A 168 -0.40 1.52 -2.51
N CYS A 169 0.74 0.85 -2.42
CA CYS A 169 1.56 0.47 -3.56
C CYS A 169 1.36 -1.02 -3.85
N GLY A 170 1.11 -1.36 -5.11
CA GLY A 170 1.31 -2.71 -5.61
C GLY A 170 2.66 -2.82 -6.29
N THR A 171 3.42 -3.88 -6.03
CA THR A 171 4.73 -4.09 -6.65
C THR A 171 4.93 -5.55 -7.03
N GLY A 172 5.50 -5.78 -8.21
CA GLY A 172 5.94 -7.09 -8.68
C GLY A 172 7.11 -6.94 -9.65
N THR A 173 7.72 -8.05 -10.06
CA THR A 173 8.93 -8.07 -10.92
C THR A 173 8.81 -7.20 -12.18
N ALA A 174 7.60 -7.07 -12.73
CA ALA A 174 7.28 -6.32 -13.93
C ALA A 174 5.97 -5.55 -13.78
N PHE A 175 5.69 -5.10 -12.56
CA PHE A 175 4.43 -4.48 -12.20
C PHE A 175 4.61 -3.44 -11.09
N CYS A 176 3.94 -2.30 -11.23
CA CYS A 176 3.84 -1.31 -10.17
C CYS A 176 2.45 -0.67 -10.24
N SER A 177 1.79 -0.45 -9.11
CA SER A 177 0.50 0.25 -9.05
C SER A 177 0.42 1.19 -7.86
N THR A 178 -0.51 2.12 -7.93
CA THR A 178 -0.94 2.91 -6.78
C THR A 178 -2.44 2.81 -6.65
N ASP A 179 -2.89 2.26 -5.54
CA ASP A 179 -4.28 2.02 -5.21
C ASP A 179 -4.74 3.02 -4.15
N LEU A 180 -5.91 3.63 -4.33
CA LEU A 180 -6.52 4.49 -3.34
C LEU A 180 -7.66 3.78 -2.64
N TYR A 181 -7.58 3.75 -1.32
CA TYR A 181 -8.67 3.32 -0.44
C TYR A 181 -9.30 4.56 0.18
N VAL A 182 -10.49 4.95 -0.26
CA VAL A 182 -11.15 6.20 0.17
C VAL A 182 -12.36 5.89 1.05
N PHE A 183 -12.43 6.53 2.23
CA PHE A 183 -13.43 6.24 3.26
C PHE A 183 -13.79 7.48 4.09
N LYS A 184 -14.95 7.47 4.77
CA LYS A 184 -15.39 8.49 5.74
C LYS A 184 -15.24 8.01 7.18
N SER A 185 -15.44 6.71 7.43
CA SER A 185 -15.16 6.03 8.70
C SER A 185 -14.13 4.92 8.51
N ILE A 186 -13.48 4.53 9.60
CA ILE A 186 -12.47 3.47 9.57
C ILE A 186 -13.17 2.14 9.39
N ILE A 187 -12.85 1.46 8.30
CA ILE A 187 -13.35 0.14 7.93
C ILE A 187 -12.19 -0.74 7.44
N PRO A 188 -12.34 -2.07 7.44
CA PRO A 188 -11.33 -2.99 6.94
C PRO A 188 -10.93 -2.67 5.49
N GLN A 189 -9.64 -2.70 5.17
CA GLN A 189 -9.14 -2.33 3.84
C GLN A 189 -9.72 -3.21 2.72
N ASN A 190 -9.97 -4.49 2.99
CA ASN A 190 -10.56 -5.45 2.05
C ASN A 190 -12.06 -5.20 1.77
N GLU A 191 -12.72 -4.35 2.55
CA GLU A 191 -14.09 -3.91 2.33
C GLU A 191 -14.16 -2.60 1.52
N ILE A 192 -13.01 -1.97 1.25
CA ILE A 192 -12.93 -0.75 0.45
C ILE A 192 -12.65 -1.07 -1.01
N SER A 193 -13.47 -0.52 -1.90
CA SER A 193 -13.23 -0.54 -3.34
C SER A 193 -12.02 0.35 -3.67
N ALA A 194 -10.93 -0.27 -4.11
CA ALA A 194 -9.73 0.45 -4.52
C ALA A 194 -9.96 1.24 -5.82
N ILE A 195 -9.44 2.45 -5.89
CA ILE A 195 -9.36 3.26 -7.12
C ILE A 195 -7.91 3.33 -7.57
N TRP A 196 -7.60 2.79 -8.74
CA TRP A 196 -6.24 2.82 -9.26
C TRP A 196 -5.89 4.23 -9.74
N LEU A 197 -4.79 4.81 -9.25
CA LEU A 197 -4.22 6.05 -9.78
C LEU A 197 -3.00 5.82 -10.64
N TYR A 198 -2.31 4.71 -10.44
CA TYR A 198 -1.15 4.37 -11.22
C TYR A 198 -1.17 2.88 -11.50
N TYR A 199 -0.77 2.52 -12.71
CA TYR A 199 -0.51 1.15 -13.09
C TYR A 199 0.63 1.18 -14.09
N TRP A 200 1.56 0.26 -13.94
CA TRP A 200 2.64 0.02 -14.86
C TRP A 200 2.83 -1.47 -14.99
N SER A 201 2.95 -1.96 -16.22
CA SER A 201 3.34 -3.33 -16.50
C SER A 201 4.32 -3.40 -17.65
N GLY A 202 5.35 -4.23 -17.48
CA GLY A 202 6.40 -4.47 -18.47
C GLY A 202 6.66 -5.95 -18.66
N TYR A 203 5.77 -6.70 -19.33
CA TYR A 203 5.99 -8.11 -19.63
C TYR A 203 5.27 -8.58 -20.90
N PRO A 204 5.90 -9.37 -21.80
CA PRO A 204 7.34 -9.57 -22.04
C PRO A 204 7.92 -8.60 -23.10
N ALA A 205 9.19 -8.23 -22.89
CA ALA A 205 10.20 -7.54 -23.73
C ALA A 205 9.83 -6.29 -24.56
N ASP A 206 8.68 -6.24 -25.22
CA ASP A 206 8.42 -5.26 -26.30
C ASP A 206 7.15 -4.44 -26.11
N LYS A 207 6.52 -4.53 -24.94
CA LYS A 207 5.36 -3.73 -24.61
C LYS A 207 5.35 -3.34 -23.14
N GLU A 208 5.40 -2.04 -22.92
CA GLU A 208 5.19 -1.40 -21.63
C GLU A 208 3.84 -0.67 -21.69
N GLU A 209 3.04 -0.82 -20.64
CA GLU A 209 1.78 -0.12 -20.46
C GLU A 209 1.83 0.68 -19.17
N GLU A 210 1.37 1.92 -19.24
CA GLU A 210 1.35 2.86 -18.13
C GLU A 210 -0.02 3.55 -18.06
N LEU A 211 -0.63 3.58 -16.88
CA LEU A 211 -1.79 4.37 -16.56
C LEU A 211 -1.38 5.39 -15.50
N THR A 212 -1.69 6.66 -15.74
CA THR A 212 -1.56 7.72 -14.74
C THR A 212 -2.89 8.41 -14.53
N GLY A 213 -3.28 8.57 -13.27
CA GLY A 213 -4.54 9.17 -12.85
C GLY A 213 -4.31 10.47 -12.09
N LYS A 214 -5.03 11.53 -12.47
CA LYS A 214 -5.13 12.77 -11.70
C LYS A 214 -6.47 12.83 -10.98
N LEU A 215 -6.42 12.68 -9.66
CA LEU A 215 -7.56 12.73 -8.77
C LEU A 215 -8.10 14.17 -8.60
N LYS A 216 -9.42 14.31 -8.64
CA LYS A 216 -10.15 15.51 -8.20
C LYS A 216 -11.42 15.06 -7.49
N ILE A 217 -11.75 15.67 -6.35
CA ILE A 217 -13.02 15.42 -5.66
C ILE A 217 -13.95 16.62 -5.84
N VAL A 218 -15.20 16.34 -6.19
CA VAL A 218 -16.25 17.34 -6.40
C VAL A 218 -17.50 16.86 -5.66
N GLY A 219 -17.77 17.41 -4.47
CA GLY A 219 -18.82 16.90 -3.58
C GLY A 219 -18.54 15.47 -3.16
N ASP A 220 -19.53 14.58 -3.29
CA ASP A 220 -19.41 13.14 -3.05
C ASP A 220 -19.01 12.34 -4.31
N THR A 221 -18.42 13.00 -5.31
CA THR A 221 -17.92 12.35 -6.52
C THR A 221 -16.40 12.44 -6.60
N ILE A 222 -15.76 11.31 -6.82
CA ILE A 222 -14.35 11.25 -7.20
C ILE A 222 -14.26 11.26 -8.72
N VAL A 223 -13.47 12.17 -9.27
CA VAL A 223 -13.20 12.27 -10.70
C VAL A 223 -11.73 11.98 -10.92
N VAL A 224 -11.43 10.92 -11.67
CA VAL A 224 -10.06 10.59 -12.06
C VAL A 224 -9.90 10.84 -13.55
N ASN A 225 -8.96 11.72 -13.89
CA ASN A 225 -8.56 11.95 -15.26
C ASN A 225 -7.37 11.05 -15.56
N TYR A 226 -7.63 10.00 -16.33
CA TYR A 226 -6.65 9.00 -16.71
C TYR A 226 -5.95 9.38 -18.01
N LYS A 227 -4.67 9.01 -18.06
CA LYS A 227 -3.87 8.92 -19.27
C LYS A 227 -3.30 7.50 -19.31
N TRP A 228 -3.75 6.72 -20.29
CA TRP A 228 -3.18 5.42 -20.60
C TRP A 228 -2.19 5.57 -21.74
N GLU A 229 -1.04 4.94 -21.62
CA GLU A 229 0.05 4.96 -22.59
C GLU A 229 0.58 3.55 -22.78
N GLN A 230 0.91 3.23 -24.02
CA GLN A 230 1.55 1.98 -24.38
C GLN A 230 2.70 2.27 -25.31
N GLY A 231 3.82 1.61 -25.08
CA GLY A 231 5.05 1.91 -25.79
C GLY A 231 6.13 0.88 -25.53
N VAL A 232 7.37 1.32 -25.78
CA VAL A 232 8.57 0.52 -25.53
C VAL A 232 9.61 1.38 -24.84
N ARG A 233 10.39 0.79 -23.95
CA ARG A 233 11.51 1.49 -23.33
C ARG A 233 12.72 1.41 -24.24
N ASN A 234 13.29 2.56 -24.60
CA ASN A 234 14.54 2.61 -25.33
C ASN A 234 15.65 1.95 -24.48
N GLU A 235 16.37 1.00 -25.07
CA GLU A 235 17.37 0.19 -24.35
C GLU A 235 18.58 1.02 -23.90
N GLU A 236 18.97 2.03 -24.69
CA GLU A 236 20.16 2.84 -24.46
C GLU A 236 19.97 3.86 -23.33
N ASN A 237 18.83 4.53 -23.29
CA ASN A 237 18.58 5.64 -22.36
C ASN A 237 17.42 5.40 -21.38
N ARG A 238 16.79 4.23 -21.44
CA ARG A 238 15.64 3.83 -20.61
C ARG A 238 14.43 4.76 -20.73
N HIS A 239 14.34 5.59 -21.76
CA HIS A 239 13.21 6.47 -22.00
C HIS A 239 11.99 5.69 -22.51
N PHE A 240 10.81 5.94 -21.95
CA PHE A 240 9.57 5.31 -22.41
C PHE A 240 9.06 5.99 -23.69
N MET A 241 9.15 5.29 -24.82
CA MET A 241 8.72 5.76 -26.12
C MET A 241 7.27 5.36 -26.36
N VAL A 242 6.36 6.31 -26.16
CA VAL A 242 4.91 6.13 -26.30
C VAL A 242 4.53 5.90 -27.76
N LYS A 243 3.85 4.79 -28.04
CA LYS A 243 3.30 4.45 -29.37
C LYS A 243 1.80 4.75 -29.44
N ASN A 244 1.08 4.43 -28.37
CA ASN A 244 -0.37 4.68 -28.26
C ASN A 244 -0.64 5.45 -26.97
N SER A 245 -1.57 6.39 -27.03
CA SER A 245 -2.06 7.09 -25.84
C SER A 245 -3.56 7.31 -25.94
N ASP A 246 -4.27 7.11 -24.82
CA ASP A 246 -5.66 7.50 -24.67
C ASP A 246 -5.84 8.30 -23.37
N LYS A 247 -6.79 9.23 -23.38
CA LYS A 247 -7.16 10.01 -22.21
C LYS A 247 -8.64 9.86 -21.99
N PHE A 248 -9.01 9.55 -20.76
CA PHE A 248 -10.41 9.36 -20.39
C PHE A 248 -10.65 9.80 -18.95
N THR A 249 -11.89 10.10 -18.63
CA THR A 249 -12.30 10.53 -17.30
C THR A 249 -13.27 9.51 -16.74
N VAL A 250 -13.01 9.05 -15.53
CA VAL A 250 -13.94 8.19 -14.79
C VAL A 250 -14.46 8.95 -13.60
N LYS A 251 -15.77 8.90 -13.42
CA LYS A 251 -16.45 9.42 -12.23
C LYS A 251 -16.83 8.24 -11.35
N TYR A 252 -16.42 8.28 -10.10
CA TYR A 252 -16.81 7.33 -9.08
C TYR A 252 -17.78 8.01 -8.12
N VAL A 253 -18.91 7.35 -7.89
CA VAL A 253 -19.93 7.79 -6.95
C VAL A 253 -19.87 6.93 -5.69
N HIS A 254 -20.03 7.58 -4.55
CA HIS A 254 -20.07 6.92 -3.24
C HIS A 254 -21.41 6.17 -3.09
N GLU A 255 -21.37 4.86 -2.92
CA GLU A 255 -22.58 4.01 -2.76
C GLU A 255 -22.78 3.51 -1.33
N GLY A 256 -21.91 3.93 -0.42
CA GLY A 256 -21.87 3.44 0.95
C GLY A 256 -20.42 3.50 1.44
N GLU A 257 -20.24 3.26 2.73
CA GLU A 257 -18.91 3.31 3.34
C GLU A 257 -17.92 2.41 2.59
N GLY A 258 -16.78 2.97 2.17
CA GLY A 258 -15.76 2.27 1.38
C GLY A 258 -16.12 1.90 -0.06
N ASN A 259 -17.36 2.10 -0.48
CA ASN A 259 -17.87 1.61 -1.77
C ASN A 259 -17.96 2.72 -2.81
N TRP A 260 -17.18 2.57 -3.87
CA TRP A 260 -17.07 3.55 -4.95
C TRP A 260 -17.34 2.89 -6.29
N ARG A 261 -18.46 3.25 -6.92
CA ARG A 261 -18.81 2.71 -8.23
C ARG A 261 -18.42 3.65 -9.36
N ALA A 262 -17.69 3.15 -10.33
CA ALA A 262 -17.46 3.86 -11.59
C ALA A 262 -18.78 4.00 -12.37
N LEU A 263 -19.13 5.21 -12.77
CA LEU A 263 -20.31 5.47 -13.62
C LEU A 263 -20.14 4.94 -15.05
N ASP A 264 -18.89 4.89 -15.52
CA ASP A 264 -18.51 4.25 -16.78
C ASP A 264 -17.15 3.54 -16.58
N SER A 265 -17.19 2.22 -16.53
CA SER A 265 -16.01 1.35 -16.41
C SER A 265 -15.55 0.80 -17.76
N THR A 266 -16.16 1.19 -18.88
CA THR A 266 -15.86 0.64 -20.22
C THR A 266 -14.38 0.78 -20.57
N LYS A 267 -13.79 1.95 -20.29
CA LYS A 267 -12.37 2.22 -20.57
C LYS A 267 -11.45 1.49 -19.59
N ILE A 268 -11.84 1.37 -18.33
CA ILE A 268 -11.11 0.61 -17.30
C ILE A 268 -10.99 -0.85 -17.77
N TYR A 269 -12.11 -1.50 -18.07
CA TYR A 269 -12.12 -2.89 -18.55
C TYR A 269 -11.43 -3.08 -19.90
N LYS A 270 -11.55 -2.11 -20.83
CA LYS A 270 -10.86 -2.16 -22.12
C LYS A 270 -9.35 -2.32 -21.95
N TYR A 271 -8.77 -1.71 -20.93
CA TYR A 271 -7.34 -1.74 -20.66
C TYR A 271 -6.94 -2.81 -19.62
N GLY A 272 -7.87 -3.71 -19.23
CA GLY A 272 -7.58 -4.76 -18.25
C GLY A 272 -7.28 -4.23 -16.86
N ILE A 273 -7.85 -3.06 -16.54
CA ILE A 273 -7.81 -2.40 -15.24
C ILE A 273 -9.07 -2.81 -14.46
#